data_AF-A0A1G8FG24-F1
#
_entry.id   AF-A0A1G8FG24-F1
#
_cell.length_a   1.000
_cell.length_b   1.000
_cell.length_c   1.000
_cell.angle_alpha   90.00
_cell.angle_beta   90.00
_cell.angle_gamma   90.00
#
_symmetry.space_group_name_H-M   'P 1'
#
loop_
_entity.id
_entity.type
_entity.pdbx_description
1 polymer ?
#
loop_
_entity_poly.entity_id
_entity_poly.type
_entity_poly.pdbx_seq_one_letter_code
_entity_poly.pdbx_strand_id
1 'polypeptide(L)'
;MMQEVQRFNKVLKFFVLSGDIILLNLLLWVFGSLWENRSSFEYSVSLFQNMALMTLCYLVCNIRSGVILHRPVVRLEQIMLRVARNMIPFVLMVLGLSYIFHFECVNLRQLGVFYIVLIIVIISYRLTFRSILEFYRKSGENVRKVVLVGSHENMQELYHSMTDDPTSGYRVLGYFEDFPSDRYPMNIAYLGQPCEAIDYLTRNAGKVDQLYCSLPSARSTEIVPIINYCENHLIRFFSVPNVRNYLKRRMYFEMLGNVPVLSIRREPLELLENRIVKRGFDIICSLLFLCTLFPIIYIIVGLAIKISSPGPVFFKQKRSGEDGREFWCYKFRSMRVNAQCDTLQATEHDPRKTRIGDLIRKTNVDELPQFINVLKGDMSLVGPRPHMLKHTEEYSHLINKYMVRHFVKPGITGWAQVTGFRGETKELWQMEGRVQRDIWYIEHWTFILDLYIMYKTVYNVIRGDKEAY
;
A
#
# COMPACT_ATOMS: atom_id res chain seq x y z
N MET A 1 -30.23 3.86 -21.18
CA MET A 1 -29.89 3.69 -19.75
C MET A 1 -28.39 3.53 -19.45
N MET A 2 -27.70 2.40 -19.71
CA MET A 2 -26.28 2.30 -19.28
C MET A 2 -25.28 3.08 -20.16
N GLN A 3 -25.56 3.28 -21.45
CA GLN A 3 -24.86 4.31 -22.23
C GLN A 3 -25.03 5.68 -21.57
N GLU A 4 -26.20 5.97 -21.00
CA GLU A 4 -26.41 7.20 -20.22
C GLU A 4 -25.66 7.18 -18.90
N VAL A 5 -25.55 6.07 -18.16
CA VAL A 5 -24.77 6.02 -16.91
C VAL A 5 -23.26 6.13 -17.17
N GLN A 6 -22.72 5.49 -18.22
CA GLN A 6 -21.31 5.64 -18.59
C GLN A 6 -21.02 7.01 -19.21
N ARG A 7 -21.93 7.52 -20.06
CA ARG A 7 -21.87 8.90 -20.58
C ARG A 7 -21.98 9.89 -19.44
N PHE A 8 -22.88 9.68 -18.48
CA PHE A 8 -23.02 10.46 -17.26
C PHE A 8 -21.75 10.42 -16.44
N ASN A 9 -21.11 9.26 -16.25
CA ASN A 9 -19.83 9.19 -15.54
C ASN A 9 -18.67 9.90 -16.28
N LYS A 10 -18.64 9.85 -17.62
CA LYS A 10 -17.68 10.62 -18.43
C LYS A 10 -17.94 12.12 -18.35
N VAL A 11 -19.22 12.51 -18.45
CA VAL A 11 -19.71 13.89 -18.31
C VAL A 11 -19.42 14.41 -16.91
N LEU A 12 -19.60 13.59 -15.88
CA LEU A 12 -19.29 13.89 -14.49
C LEU A 12 -17.79 14.14 -14.29
N LYS A 13 -16.96 13.25 -14.85
CA LYS A 13 -15.50 13.42 -14.84
C LYS A 13 -15.09 14.70 -15.56
N PHE A 14 -15.74 15.01 -16.67
CA PHE A 14 -15.52 16.26 -17.41
C PHE A 14 -15.92 17.47 -16.55
N PHE A 15 -17.11 17.49 -15.95
CA PHE A 15 -17.57 18.59 -15.10
C PHE A 15 -16.65 18.84 -13.90
N VAL A 16 -16.22 17.78 -13.21
CA VAL A 16 -15.29 17.92 -12.07
C VAL A 16 -13.95 18.49 -12.52
N LEU A 17 -13.39 17.98 -13.62
CA LEU A 17 -12.09 18.42 -14.11
C LEU A 17 -12.14 19.85 -14.68
N SER A 18 -13.22 20.19 -15.39
CA SER A 18 -13.48 21.56 -15.85
C SER A 18 -13.65 22.51 -14.66
N GLY A 19 -14.37 22.10 -13.61
CA GLY A 19 -14.51 22.86 -12.37
C GLY A 19 -13.17 23.11 -11.68
N ASP A 20 -12.32 22.08 -11.58
CA ASP A 20 -10.97 22.23 -11.02
C ASP A 20 -10.13 23.26 -11.81
N ILE A 21 -10.20 23.24 -13.15
CA ILE A 21 -9.48 24.19 -14.02
C ILE A 21 -10.01 25.61 -13.87
N ILE A 22 -11.34 25.79 -13.79
CA ILE A 22 -11.95 27.10 -13.58
C ILE A 22 -11.52 27.67 -12.23
N LEU A 23 -11.57 26.86 -11.16
CA LEU A 23 -11.16 27.29 -9.82
C LEU A 23 -9.66 27.64 -9.76
N LEU A 24 -8.80 26.84 -10.41
CA LEU A 24 -7.38 27.13 -10.53
C LEU A 24 -7.13 28.50 -11.17
N ASN A 25 -7.76 28.74 -12.32
CA ASN A 25 -7.58 29.97 -13.08
C ASN A 25 -8.19 31.19 -12.38
N LEU A 26 -9.35 31.04 -11.75
CA LEU A 26 -10.00 32.09 -10.97
C LEU A 26 -9.16 32.47 -9.75
N LEU A 27 -8.62 31.48 -9.02
CA LEU A 27 -7.72 31.74 -7.91
C LEU A 27 -6.43 32.41 -8.37
N LEU A 28 -5.87 31.99 -9.51
CA LEU A 28 -4.66 32.62 -10.05
C LEU A 28 -4.91 34.09 -10.42
N TRP A 29 -6.06 34.39 -11.02
CA TRP A 29 -6.47 35.75 -11.35
C TRP A 29 -6.68 36.62 -10.09
N VAL A 30 -7.37 36.10 -9.07
CA VAL A 30 -7.57 36.77 -7.78
C VAL A 30 -6.23 37.06 -7.09
N PHE A 31 -5.32 36.07 -7.05
CA PHE A 31 -4.00 36.24 -6.46
C PHE A 31 -3.13 37.23 -7.26
N GLY A 32 -3.20 37.20 -8.59
CA GLY A 32 -2.56 38.18 -9.46
C GLY A 32 -3.02 39.60 -9.15
N SER A 33 -4.33 39.84 -9.18
CA SER A 33 -4.93 41.17 -8.94
C SER A 33 -4.69 41.71 -7.53
N LEU A 34 -4.79 40.88 -6.49
CA LEU A 34 -4.55 41.29 -5.10
C LEU A 34 -3.09 41.66 -4.84
N TRP A 35 -2.16 41.03 -5.57
CA TRP A 35 -0.74 41.14 -5.30
C TRP A 35 -0.01 42.13 -6.22
N GLU A 36 -0.51 42.33 -7.43
CA GLU A 36 -0.12 43.43 -8.32
C GLU A 36 -0.29 44.80 -7.64
N ASN A 37 -1.29 44.94 -6.77
CA ASN A 37 -1.50 46.14 -5.95
C ASN A 37 -0.56 46.28 -4.74
N ARG A 38 0.28 45.28 -4.43
CA ARG A 38 1.11 45.25 -3.20
C ARG A 38 2.62 45.11 -3.44
N SER A 39 3.06 44.79 -4.65
CA SER A 39 4.49 44.67 -4.94
C SER A 39 4.87 45.21 -6.30
N SER A 40 5.85 46.10 -6.31
CA SER A 40 6.56 46.61 -7.50
C SER A 40 7.49 45.55 -8.09
N PHE A 41 6.94 44.41 -8.51
CA PHE A 41 7.70 43.38 -9.23
C PHE A 41 7.07 43.20 -10.61
N GLU A 42 7.85 43.49 -11.64
CA GLU A 42 7.50 43.25 -13.03
C GLU A 42 7.32 41.74 -13.23
N TYR A 43 6.09 41.30 -13.54
CA TYR A 43 5.89 39.95 -14.03
C TYR A 43 6.50 39.87 -15.43
N SER A 44 7.59 39.10 -15.59
CA SER A 44 8.24 38.85 -16.89
C SER A 44 7.35 38.09 -17.88
N VAL A 45 6.24 37.51 -17.41
CA VAL A 45 5.32 36.64 -18.16
C VAL A 45 3.90 37.18 -18.04
N SER A 46 3.18 37.26 -19.17
CA SER A 46 1.76 37.66 -19.18
C SER A 46 0.94 36.72 -18.29
N LEU A 47 -0.01 37.26 -17.50
CA LEU A 47 -0.91 36.47 -16.65
C LEU A 47 -1.57 35.32 -17.43
N PHE A 48 -1.89 35.52 -18.70
CA PHE A 48 -2.46 34.50 -19.58
C PHE A 48 -1.50 33.32 -19.85
N GLN A 49 -0.21 33.59 -20.05
CA GLN A 49 0.81 32.55 -20.26
C GLN A 49 1.00 31.71 -18.99
N ASN A 50 0.98 32.35 -17.81
CA ASN A 50 1.01 31.65 -16.52
C ASN A 50 -0.24 30.78 -16.30
N MET A 51 -1.43 31.28 -16.63
CA MET A 51 -2.69 30.50 -16.60
C MET A 51 -2.61 29.26 -17.50
N ALA A 52 -2.11 29.43 -18.72
CA ALA A 52 -1.96 28.33 -19.68
C ALA A 52 -0.96 27.28 -19.17
N LEU A 53 0.21 27.70 -18.67
CA LEU A 53 1.23 26.81 -18.11
C LEU A 53 0.69 26.02 -16.92
N MET A 54 0.05 26.70 -15.96
CA MET A 54 -0.53 26.08 -14.77
C MET A 54 -1.64 25.10 -15.13
N THR A 55 -2.49 25.43 -16.11
CA THR A 55 -3.55 24.54 -16.59
C THR A 55 -2.98 23.29 -17.25
N LEU A 56 -1.97 23.44 -18.13
CA LEU A 56 -1.30 22.31 -18.77
C LEU A 56 -0.65 21.39 -17.73
N CYS A 57 0.04 21.98 -16.76
CA CYS A 57 0.69 21.23 -15.69
C CYS A 57 -0.34 20.44 -14.86
N TYR A 58 -1.46 21.09 -14.53
CA TYR A 58 -2.53 20.46 -13.75
C TYR A 58 -3.15 19.27 -14.50
N LEU A 59 -3.38 19.42 -15.81
CA LEU A 59 -3.91 18.37 -16.68
C LEU A 59 -2.98 17.15 -16.74
N VAL A 60 -1.69 17.37 -16.99
CA VAL A 60 -0.69 16.29 -17.07
C VAL A 60 -0.64 15.49 -15.76
N CYS A 61 -0.66 16.17 -14.62
CA CYS A 61 -0.67 15.50 -13.31
C CYS A 61 -1.98 14.74 -13.02
N ASN A 62 -3.12 15.22 -13.50
CA ASN A 62 -4.42 14.58 -13.25
C ASN A 62 -4.80 13.48 -14.26
N ILE A 63 -4.13 13.41 -15.43
CA ILE A 63 -4.34 12.36 -16.43
C ILE A 63 -4.13 10.96 -15.85
N ARG A 64 -3.05 10.75 -15.07
CA ARG A 64 -2.71 9.43 -14.51
C ARG A 64 -3.55 9.02 -13.30
N SER A 65 -3.96 9.97 -12.47
CA SER A 65 -4.61 9.65 -11.19
C SER A 65 -6.13 9.45 -11.28
N GLY A 66 -6.77 9.97 -12.33
CA GLY A 66 -8.21 9.84 -12.59
C GLY A 66 -9.14 10.48 -11.54
N VAL A 67 -10.32 10.92 -11.99
CA VAL A 67 -11.40 11.40 -11.09
C VAL A 67 -12.21 10.20 -10.63
N ILE A 68 -12.09 9.82 -9.36
CA ILE A 68 -12.70 8.60 -8.80
C ILE A 68 -14.14 8.80 -8.33
N LEU A 69 -14.66 10.02 -8.39
CA LEU A 69 -16.01 10.35 -7.92
C LEU A 69 -17.14 9.52 -8.56
N HIS A 70 -16.90 8.94 -9.74
CA HIS A 70 -17.83 8.05 -10.43
C HIS A 70 -17.99 6.67 -9.77
N ARG A 71 -17.08 6.29 -8.86
CA ARG A 71 -17.19 5.02 -8.16
C ARG A 71 -18.32 5.12 -7.12
N PRO A 72 -19.16 4.08 -7.04
CA PRO A 72 -20.32 4.07 -6.15
C PRO A 72 -19.91 4.29 -4.68
N VAL A 73 -18.87 3.58 -4.24
CA VAL A 73 -18.35 3.62 -2.86
C VAL A 73 -16.97 4.31 -2.83
N VAL A 74 -16.92 5.56 -2.37
CA VAL A 74 -15.67 6.31 -2.16
C VAL A 74 -15.76 7.02 -0.82
N ARG A 75 -14.83 6.73 0.10
CA ARG A 75 -14.74 7.44 1.39
C ARG A 75 -14.20 8.85 1.18
N LEU A 76 -14.67 9.81 1.97
CA LEU A 76 -14.22 11.22 1.92
C LEU A 76 -12.70 11.35 2.04
N GLU A 77 -12.09 10.56 2.92
CA GLU A 77 -10.63 10.47 3.11
C GLU A 77 -9.89 10.12 1.82
N GLN A 78 -10.45 9.23 0.98
CA GLN A 78 -9.84 8.83 -0.28
C GLN A 78 -9.87 9.95 -1.32
N ILE A 79 -10.85 10.85 -1.24
CA ILE A 79 -10.92 12.04 -2.09
C ILE A 79 -9.83 13.02 -1.67
N MET A 80 -9.71 13.31 -0.38
CA MET A 80 -8.71 14.22 0.18
C MET A 80 -7.29 13.74 -0.10
N LEU A 81 -6.99 12.48 0.22
CA LEU A 81 -5.66 11.87 -0.02
C LEU A 81 -5.29 11.87 -1.50
N ARG A 82 -6.26 11.65 -2.41
CA ARG A 82 -5.97 11.69 -3.85
C ARG A 82 -5.69 13.11 -4.34
N VAL A 83 -6.43 14.11 -3.86
CA VAL A 83 -6.16 15.52 -4.20
C VAL A 83 -4.75 15.88 -3.73
N ALA A 84 -4.42 15.60 -2.47
CA ALA A 84 -3.09 15.86 -1.91
C ALA A 84 -1.98 15.17 -2.71
N ARG A 85 -2.15 13.88 -3.04
CA ARG A 85 -1.19 13.12 -3.83
C ARG A 85 -1.00 13.66 -5.25
N ASN A 86 -2.01 14.25 -5.87
CA ASN A 86 -1.91 14.85 -7.20
C ASN A 86 -1.27 16.25 -7.17
N MET A 87 -1.36 16.95 -6.03
CA MET A 87 -0.82 18.29 -5.87
C MET A 87 0.70 18.29 -5.72
N ILE A 88 1.26 17.26 -5.10
CA ILE A 88 2.72 17.10 -4.96
C ILE A 88 3.45 17.13 -6.33
N PRO A 89 3.14 16.25 -7.30
CA PRO A 89 3.80 16.29 -8.61
C PRO A 89 3.47 17.57 -9.39
N PHE A 90 2.29 18.16 -9.20
CA PHE A 90 1.92 19.42 -9.82
C PHE A 90 2.83 20.57 -9.36
N VAL A 91 3.01 20.73 -8.05
CA VAL A 91 3.90 21.75 -7.47
C VAL A 91 5.35 21.54 -7.92
N LEU A 92 5.85 20.29 -7.88
CA LEU A 92 7.21 19.98 -8.30
C LEU A 92 7.44 20.27 -9.79
N MET A 93 6.46 19.96 -10.64
CA MET A 93 6.56 20.20 -12.07
C MET A 93 6.53 21.70 -12.39
N VAL A 94 5.69 22.49 -11.72
CA VAL A 94 5.68 23.94 -11.87
C VAL A 94 7.02 24.53 -11.42
N LEU A 95 7.52 24.17 -10.23
CA LEU A 95 8.83 24.63 -9.75
C LEU A 95 9.98 24.25 -10.70
N GLY A 96 9.97 23.02 -11.23
CA GLY A 96 10.97 22.54 -12.17
C GLY A 96 10.95 23.31 -13.50
N LEU A 97 9.76 23.56 -14.07
CA LEU A 97 9.62 24.34 -15.29
C LEU A 97 9.99 25.81 -15.07
N SER A 98 9.59 26.40 -13.94
CA SER A 98 10.02 27.75 -13.55
C SER A 98 11.54 27.88 -13.47
N TYR A 99 12.22 26.87 -12.91
CA TYR A 99 13.68 26.83 -12.84
C TYR A 99 14.34 26.69 -14.23
N ILE A 100 13.86 25.76 -15.07
CA ILE A 100 14.44 25.48 -16.39
C ILE A 100 14.29 26.66 -17.36
N PHE A 101 13.11 27.27 -17.39
CA PHE A 101 12.81 28.37 -18.31
C PHE A 101 13.24 29.73 -17.78
N HIS A 102 13.95 29.78 -16.64
CA HIS A 102 14.34 31.01 -15.96
C HIS A 102 13.18 31.99 -15.83
N PHE A 103 11.97 31.47 -15.59
CA PHE A 103 10.86 32.32 -15.24
C PHE A 103 11.21 32.92 -13.87
N GLU A 104 11.60 34.19 -13.86
CA GLU A 104 11.78 34.99 -12.65
C GLU A 104 10.42 35.08 -11.95
N CYS A 105 10.06 34.04 -11.21
CA CYS A 105 8.71 33.84 -10.74
C CYS A 105 8.67 33.85 -9.22
N VAL A 106 7.84 34.78 -8.74
CA VAL A 106 6.94 34.66 -7.59
C VAL A 106 7.61 34.23 -6.30
N ASN A 107 7.61 35.13 -5.33
CA ASN A 107 8.07 34.87 -3.98
C ASN A 107 7.55 33.52 -3.47
N LEU A 108 8.45 32.59 -3.11
CA LEU A 108 8.13 31.24 -2.66
C LEU A 108 7.04 31.22 -1.57
N ARG A 109 7.00 32.28 -0.75
CA ARG A 109 5.95 32.45 0.27
C ARG A 109 4.56 32.64 -0.33
N GLN A 110 4.42 33.48 -1.35
CA GLN A 110 3.13 33.72 -2.03
C GLN A 110 2.67 32.49 -2.79
N LEU A 111 3.60 31.82 -3.47
CA LEU A 111 3.34 30.58 -4.18
C LEU A 111 2.86 29.48 -3.21
N GLY A 112 3.50 29.36 -2.04
CA GLY A 112 3.08 28.42 -0.99
C GLY A 112 1.66 28.70 -0.47
N VAL A 113 1.33 29.97 -0.20
CA VAL A 113 -0.03 30.36 0.23
C VAL A 113 -1.06 30.07 -0.85
N PHE A 114 -0.77 30.41 -2.11
CA PHE A 114 -1.63 30.10 -3.26
C PHE A 114 -1.95 28.60 -3.33
N TYR A 115 -0.93 27.73 -3.22
CA TYR A 115 -1.13 26.29 -3.28
C TYR A 115 -1.96 25.74 -2.12
N ILE A 116 -1.76 26.24 -0.90
CA ILE A 116 -2.56 25.82 0.27
C ILE A 116 -4.04 26.17 0.05
N VAL A 117 -4.31 27.41 -0.38
CA VAL A 117 -5.69 27.86 -0.68
C VAL A 117 -6.29 27.03 -1.81
N LEU A 118 -5.54 26.79 -2.89
CA LEU A 118 -5.97 25.97 -4.02
C LEU A 118 -6.36 24.55 -3.60
N ILE A 119 -5.56 23.91 -2.73
CA ILE A 119 -5.85 22.57 -2.19
C ILE A 119 -7.18 22.58 -1.43
N ILE A 120 -7.39 23.56 -0.55
CA ILE A 120 -8.61 23.68 0.26
C ILE A 120 -9.84 23.87 -0.64
N VAL A 121 -9.74 24.74 -1.64
CA VAL A 121 -10.83 25.05 -2.58
C VAL A 121 -11.19 23.84 -3.46
N ILE A 122 -10.19 23.11 -3.96
CA ILE A 122 -10.45 21.89 -4.76
C ILE A 122 -11.06 20.78 -3.89
N ILE A 123 -10.60 20.62 -2.64
CA ILE A 123 -11.18 19.65 -1.71
C ILE A 123 -12.65 20.03 -1.43
N SER A 124 -12.94 21.28 -1.09
CA SER A 124 -14.31 21.72 -0.78
C SER A 124 -15.23 21.56 -2.00
N TYR A 125 -14.79 21.95 -3.19
CA TYR A 125 -15.54 21.74 -4.44
C TYR A 125 -15.88 20.26 -4.66
N ARG A 126 -14.91 19.36 -4.52
CA ARG A 126 -15.12 17.91 -4.73
C ARG A 126 -16.02 17.29 -3.67
N LEU A 127 -15.97 17.77 -2.43
CA LEU A 127 -16.88 17.34 -1.36
C LEU A 127 -18.31 17.81 -1.62
N THR A 128 -18.51 19.08 -1.96
CA THR A 128 -19.84 19.62 -2.30
C THR A 128 -20.44 18.90 -3.50
N PHE A 129 -19.66 18.69 -4.55
CA PHE A 129 -20.11 17.97 -5.73
C PHE A 129 -20.45 16.50 -5.43
N ARG A 130 -19.73 15.85 -4.50
CA ARG A 130 -20.09 14.52 -3.98
C ARG A 130 -21.42 14.56 -3.23
N SER A 131 -21.64 15.52 -2.34
CA SER A 131 -22.91 15.66 -1.60
C SER A 131 -24.11 15.86 -2.54
N ILE A 132 -23.94 16.64 -3.61
CA ILE A 132 -24.97 16.83 -4.65
C ILE A 132 -25.29 15.49 -5.35
N LEU A 133 -24.26 14.72 -5.71
CA LEU A 133 -24.46 13.39 -6.31
C LEU A 133 -25.12 12.40 -5.34
N GLU A 134 -24.79 12.46 -4.06
CA GLU A 134 -25.41 11.62 -3.04
C GLU A 134 -26.89 11.95 -2.87
N PHE A 135 -27.24 13.23 -2.89
CA PHE A 135 -28.63 13.68 -2.88
C PHE A 135 -29.39 13.21 -4.13
N TYR A 136 -28.78 13.35 -5.31
CA TYR A 136 -29.34 12.89 -6.59
C TYR A 136 -29.50 11.37 -6.68
N ARG A 137 -28.65 10.59 -5.99
CA ARG A 137 -28.80 9.13 -5.90
C ARG A 137 -29.88 8.72 -4.90
N LYS A 138 -30.01 9.46 -3.79
CA LYS A 138 -31.07 9.23 -2.78
C LYS A 138 -32.47 9.45 -3.34
N SER A 139 -32.63 10.32 -4.34
CA SER A 139 -33.90 10.48 -5.06
C SER A 139 -34.22 9.33 -6.03
N GLY A 140 -33.36 8.31 -6.14
CA GLY A 140 -33.58 7.11 -6.95
C GLY A 140 -33.09 7.20 -8.39
N GLU A 141 -32.44 8.31 -8.78
CA GLU A 141 -31.85 8.49 -10.11
C GLU A 141 -30.38 8.05 -10.14
N ASN A 142 -29.88 7.63 -11.32
CA ASN A 142 -28.52 7.09 -11.50
C ASN A 142 -28.19 5.88 -10.61
N VAL A 143 -29.17 5.00 -10.44
CA VAL A 143 -29.06 3.75 -9.69
C VAL A 143 -28.96 2.56 -10.65
N ARG A 144 -28.05 1.63 -10.37
CA ARG A 144 -27.90 0.38 -11.14
C ARG A 144 -28.83 -0.67 -10.57
N LYS A 145 -29.67 -1.24 -11.43
CA LYS A 145 -30.60 -2.30 -11.05
C LYS A 145 -29.90 -3.65 -11.15
N VAL A 146 -29.85 -4.37 -10.03
CA VAL A 146 -29.05 -5.58 -9.86
C VAL A 146 -29.95 -6.78 -9.56
N VAL A 147 -29.63 -7.92 -10.15
CA VAL A 147 -30.20 -9.23 -9.83
C VAL A 147 -29.10 -10.14 -9.29
N LEU A 148 -29.40 -10.94 -8.28
CA LEU A 148 -28.46 -11.89 -7.67
C LEU A 148 -28.86 -13.34 -8.02
N VAL A 149 -27.88 -14.21 -8.25
CA VAL A 149 -28.08 -15.64 -8.47
C VAL A 149 -27.23 -16.43 -7.46
N GLY A 150 -27.89 -17.20 -6.60
CA GLY A 150 -27.35 -17.87 -5.41
C GLY A 150 -27.30 -16.99 -4.15
N SER A 151 -27.29 -17.60 -2.96
CA SER A 151 -27.25 -16.95 -1.64
C SER A 151 -26.07 -17.38 -0.74
N HIS A 152 -24.96 -17.82 -1.33
CA HIS A 152 -23.75 -18.11 -0.55
C HIS A 152 -23.29 -16.88 0.29
N GLU A 153 -22.48 -17.11 1.33
CA GLU A 153 -22.00 -16.06 2.25
C GLU A 153 -21.42 -14.82 1.55
N ASN A 154 -20.64 -15.04 0.48
CA ASN A 154 -20.07 -13.96 -0.32
C ASN A 154 -21.13 -13.09 -1.00
N MET A 155 -22.28 -13.67 -1.38
CA MET A 155 -23.37 -12.91 -2.01
C MET A 155 -24.13 -12.07 -0.99
N GLN A 156 -24.30 -12.56 0.24
CA GLN A 156 -24.91 -11.80 1.33
C GLN A 156 -24.06 -10.58 1.73
N GLU A 157 -22.74 -10.74 1.86
CA GLU A 157 -21.85 -9.59 2.11
C GLU A 157 -21.84 -8.60 0.95
N LEU A 158 -21.93 -9.10 -0.29
CA LEU A 158 -22.04 -8.26 -1.47
C LEU A 158 -23.34 -7.46 -1.45
N TYR A 159 -24.45 -8.09 -1.07
CA TYR A 159 -25.73 -7.43 -0.87
C TYR A 159 -25.62 -6.30 0.15
N HIS A 160 -25.13 -6.57 1.36
CA HIS A 160 -24.91 -5.56 2.39
C HIS A 160 -24.01 -4.41 1.90
N SER A 161 -22.91 -4.73 1.21
CA SER A 161 -22.03 -3.74 0.61
C SER A 161 -22.70 -2.87 -0.46
N MET A 162 -23.78 -3.36 -1.09
CA MET A 162 -24.57 -2.62 -2.08
C MET A 162 -25.73 -1.84 -1.46
N THR A 163 -26.37 -2.33 -0.39
CA THR A 163 -27.62 -1.75 0.12
C THR A 163 -27.52 -1.02 1.44
N ASP A 164 -26.51 -1.30 2.28
CA ASP A 164 -26.39 -0.68 3.61
C ASP A 164 -26.16 0.84 3.51
N ASP A 165 -25.56 1.30 2.41
CA ASP A 165 -25.36 2.72 2.11
C ASP A 165 -26.22 3.15 0.91
N PRO A 166 -27.25 4.01 1.09
CA PRO A 166 -28.09 4.52 0.00
C PRO A 166 -27.31 5.31 -1.08
N THR A 167 -26.09 5.77 -0.77
CA THR A 167 -25.24 6.49 -1.72
C THR A 167 -24.46 5.58 -2.67
N SER A 168 -24.51 4.26 -2.43
CA SER A 168 -23.87 3.24 -3.26
C SER A 168 -24.38 3.26 -4.72
N GLY A 169 -25.60 3.77 -4.97
CA GLY A 169 -26.17 3.80 -6.32
C GLY A 169 -26.48 2.41 -6.87
N TYR A 170 -26.77 1.43 -6.00
CA TYR A 170 -27.27 0.10 -6.36
C TYR A 170 -28.69 -0.12 -5.85
N ARG A 171 -29.51 -0.81 -6.63
CA ARG A 171 -30.82 -1.30 -6.21
C ARG A 171 -30.95 -2.76 -6.60
N VAL A 172 -30.97 -3.62 -5.58
CA VAL A 172 -31.18 -5.06 -5.76
C VAL A 172 -32.67 -5.30 -5.97
N LEU A 173 -33.04 -5.88 -7.11
CA LEU A 173 -34.43 -6.16 -7.48
C LEU A 173 -34.93 -7.46 -6.85
N GLY A 174 -34.04 -8.42 -6.68
CA GLY A 174 -34.36 -9.75 -6.17
C GLY A 174 -33.22 -10.74 -6.36
N TYR A 175 -33.43 -11.97 -5.89
CA TYR A 175 -32.46 -13.06 -6.01
C TYR A 175 -33.09 -14.35 -6.54
N PHE A 176 -32.27 -15.16 -7.21
CA PHE A 176 -32.60 -16.50 -7.68
C PHE A 176 -31.86 -17.55 -6.86
N GLU A 177 -32.57 -18.58 -6.40
CA GLU A 177 -31.98 -19.72 -5.70
C GLU A 177 -32.90 -20.94 -5.73
N ASP A 178 -32.37 -22.14 -5.51
CA ASP A 178 -33.15 -23.38 -5.53
C ASP A 178 -34.29 -23.35 -4.49
N PHE A 179 -34.05 -22.71 -3.34
CA PHE A 179 -35.02 -22.49 -2.28
C PHE A 179 -34.92 -21.06 -1.74
N PRO A 180 -36.01 -20.47 -1.21
CA PRO A 180 -35.95 -19.21 -0.49
C PRO A 180 -34.95 -19.29 0.66
N SER A 181 -34.08 -18.29 0.77
CA SER A 181 -33.00 -18.26 1.76
C SER A 181 -33.28 -17.23 2.83
N ASP A 182 -33.15 -17.64 4.09
CA ASP A 182 -33.27 -16.77 5.27
C ASP A 182 -32.09 -15.78 5.40
N ARG A 183 -31.09 -15.87 4.52
CA ARG A 183 -29.89 -15.02 4.55
C ARG A 183 -30.14 -13.61 4.03
N TYR A 184 -31.16 -13.42 3.21
CA TYR A 184 -31.55 -12.10 2.73
C TYR A 184 -32.64 -11.50 3.62
N PRO A 185 -32.61 -10.18 3.85
CA PRO A 185 -33.71 -9.52 4.56
C PRO A 185 -35.03 -9.65 3.79
N MET A 186 -36.14 -9.63 4.54
CA MET A 186 -37.51 -9.87 4.05
C MET A 186 -37.97 -8.87 2.97
N ASN A 187 -37.23 -7.78 2.78
CA ASN A 187 -37.49 -6.75 1.77
C ASN A 187 -37.01 -7.12 0.36
N ILE A 188 -36.21 -8.18 0.19
CA ILE A 188 -35.77 -8.66 -1.12
C ILE A 188 -36.72 -9.76 -1.60
N ALA A 189 -37.26 -9.60 -2.80
CA ALA A 189 -38.07 -10.62 -3.43
C ALA A 189 -37.23 -11.84 -3.87
N TYR A 190 -37.70 -13.03 -3.50
CA TYR A 190 -37.31 -14.28 -4.13
C TYR A 190 -37.94 -14.33 -5.52
N LEU A 191 -37.12 -14.38 -6.57
CA LEU A 191 -37.56 -14.30 -7.96
C LEU A 191 -37.78 -15.67 -8.61
N GLY A 192 -37.32 -16.74 -7.97
CA GLY A 192 -37.45 -18.11 -8.46
C GLY A 192 -36.13 -18.88 -8.47
N GLN A 193 -36.11 -19.97 -9.22
CA GLN A 193 -34.94 -20.83 -9.37
C GLN A 193 -33.94 -20.28 -10.40
N PRO A 194 -32.64 -20.62 -10.33
CA PRO A 194 -31.65 -20.09 -11.27
C PRO A 194 -31.95 -20.38 -12.75
N CYS A 195 -32.63 -21.49 -13.05
CA CYS A 195 -33.10 -21.80 -14.41
C CYS A 195 -34.14 -20.80 -14.95
N GLU A 196 -34.92 -20.16 -14.07
CA GLU A 196 -35.95 -19.17 -14.41
C GLU A 196 -35.37 -17.76 -14.58
N ALA A 197 -34.06 -17.57 -14.31
CA ALA A 197 -33.41 -16.27 -14.41
C ALA A 197 -33.54 -15.67 -15.82
N ILE A 198 -33.38 -16.49 -16.87
CA ILE A 198 -33.48 -16.05 -18.26
C ILE A 198 -34.91 -15.56 -18.57
N ASP A 199 -35.93 -16.28 -18.12
CA ASP A 199 -37.33 -15.91 -18.33
C ASP A 199 -37.66 -14.58 -17.64
N TYR A 200 -37.18 -14.39 -16.41
CA TYR A 200 -37.34 -13.13 -15.70
C TYR A 200 -36.62 -11.97 -16.40
N LEU A 201 -35.38 -12.19 -16.85
CA LEU A 201 -34.61 -11.17 -17.57
C LEU A 201 -35.27 -10.80 -18.92
N THR A 202 -35.94 -11.76 -19.56
CA THR A 202 -36.71 -11.55 -20.80
C THR A 202 -37.96 -10.73 -20.53
N ARG A 203 -38.76 -11.08 -19.52
CA ARG A 203 -39.95 -10.32 -19.11
C ARG A 203 -39.63 -8.91 -18.64
N ASN A 204 -38.43 -8.71 -18.10
CA ASN A 204 -37.94 -7.42 -17.59
C ASN A 204 -36.83 -6.83 -18.46
N ALA A 205 -36.87 -7.08 -19.77
CA ALA A 205 -35.90 -6.55 -20.71
C ALA A 205 -35.73 -5.03 -20.55
N GLY A 206 -34.48 -4.58 -20.48
CA GLY A 206 -34.14 -3.17 -20.27
C GLY A 206 -34.33 -2.64 -18.84
N LYS A 207 -34.83 -3.44 -17.89
CA LYS A 207 -34.93 -3.03 -16.47
C LYS A 207 -33.78 -3.52 -15.61
N VAL A 208 -32.99 -4.49 -16.04
CA VAL A 208 -31.85 -5.04 -15.30
C VAL A 208 -30.56 -4.58 -15.94
N ASP A 209 -29.67 -3.97 -15.16
CA ASP A 209 -28.37 -3.49 -15.65
C ASP A 209 -27.26 -4.50 -15.40
N GLN A 210 -27.32 -5.22 -14.27
CA GLN A 210 -26.25 -6.11 -13.80
C GLN A 210 -26.81 -7.37 -13.15
N LEU A 211 -26.09 -8.48 -13.35
CA LEU A 211 -26.35 -9.77 -12.71
C LEU A 211 -25.08 -10.27 -12.02
N TYR A 212 -25.20 -10.66 -10.75
CA TYR A 212 -24.12 -11.28 -9.99
C TYR A 212 -24.46 -12.74 -9.72
N CYS A 213 -23.56 -13.65 -10.05
CA CYS A 213 -23.78 -15.09 -9.95
C CYS A 213 -22.74 -15.73 -9.01
N SER A 214 -23.21 -16.46 -8.00
CA SER A 214 -22.37 -17.22 -7.05
C SER A 214 -22.55 -18.73 -7.16
N LEU A 215 -23.14 -19.21 -8.24
CA LEU A 215 -23.33 -20.65 -8.44
C LEU A 215 -21.97 -21.37 -8.58
N PRO A 216 -21.84 -22.59 -8.03
CA PRO A 216 -20.63 -23.39 -8.21
C PRO A 216 -20.38 -23.71 -9.69
N SER A 217 -19.10 -23.79 -10.10
CA SER A 217 -18.72 -24.11 -11.49
C SER A 217 -19.29 -25.45 -12.00
N ALA A 218 -19.67 -26.36 -11.09
CA ALA A 218 -20.37 -27.59 -11.42
C ALA A 218 -21.73 -27.38 -12.11
N ARG A 219 -22.38 -26.23 -11.90
CA ARG A 219 -23.65 -25.84 -12.53
C ARG A 219 -23.43 -25.05 -13.82
N SER A 220 -22.38 -25.38 -14.57
CA SER A 220 -22.03 -24.68 -15.83
C SER A 220 -23.16 -24.71 -16.86
N THR A 221 -23.98 -25.77 -16.86
CA THR A 221 -25.18 -25.93 -17.70
C THR A 221 -26.24 -24.84 -17.48
N GLU A 222 -26.30 -24.25 -16.28
CA GLU A 222 -27.21 -23.15 -15.96
C GLU A 222 -26.52 -21.79 -16.11
N ILE A 223 -25.23 -21.72 -15.74
CA ILE A 223 -24.47 -20.46 -15.76
C ILE A 223 -24.21 -19.98 -17.18
N VAL A 224 -23.79 -20.87 -18.10
CA VAL A 224 -23.39 -20.48 -19.47
C VAL A 224 -24.56 -19.85 -20.24
N PRO A 225 -25.79 -20.42 -20.23
CA PRO A 225 -26.96 -19.77 -20.84
C PRO A 225 -27.24 -18.37 -20.26
N ILE A 226 -27.12 -18.19 -18.94
CA ILE A 226 -27.30 -16.89 -18.29
C ILE A 226 -26.23 -15.89 -18.76
N ILE A 227 -24.96 -16.31 -18.84
CA ILE A 227 -23.87 -15.47 -19.37
C ILE A 227 -24.18 -15.01 -20.78
N ASN A 228 -24.50 -15.96 -21.68
CA ASN A 228 -24.79 -15.67 -23.08
C ASN A 228 -25.98 -14.72 -23.23
N TYR A 229 -27.05 -14.93 -22.46
CA TYR A 229 -28.19 -14.02 -22.43
C TYR A 229 -27.75 -12.62 -21.96
N CYS A 230 -27.02 -12.53 -20.86
CA CYS A 230 -26.55 -11.25 -20.34
C CYS A 230 -25.72 -10.48 -21.36
N GLU A 231 -24.77 -11.14 -22.02
CA GLU A 231 -23.91 -10.53 -23.04
C GLU A 231 -24.69 -10.07 -24.27
N ASN A 232 -25.64 -10.88 -24.76
CA ASN A 232 -26.48 -10.55 -25.91
C ASN A 232 -27.47 -9.40 -25.63
N HIS A 233 -27.84 -9.18 -24.36
CA HIS A 233 -28.82 -8.17 -23.94
C HIS A 233 -28.21 -6.98 -23.18
N LEU A 234 -26.89 -6.79 -23.28
CA LEU A 234 -26.14 -5.69 -22.64
C LEU A 234 -26.27 -5.62 -21.11
N ILE A 235 -26.56 -6.75 -20.47
CA ILE A 235 -26.58 -6.92 -19.01
C ILE A 235 -25.19 -7.33 -18.58
N ARG A 236 -24.61 -6.65 -17.59
CA ARG A 236 -23.27 -7.02 -17.11
C ARG A 236 -23.33 -8.21 -16.19
N PHE A 237 -22.67 -9.29 -16.59
CA PHE A 237 -22.48 -10.46 -15.76
C PHE A 237 -21.24 -10.32 -14.88
N PHE A 238 -21.36 -10.68 -13.60
CA PHE A 238 -20.25 -10.78 -12.65
C PHE A 238 -20.27 -12.14 -11.95
N SER A 239 -19.15 -12.85 -12.01
CA SER A 239 -18.96 -14.08 -11.22
C SER A 239 -18.46 -13.73 -9.81
N VAL A 240 -19.10 -14.30 -8.79
CA VAL A 240 -18.81 -14.11 -7.38
C VAL A 240 -18.39 -15.47 -6.80
N PRO A 241 -17.09 -15.82 -6.83
CA PRO A 241 -16.64 -17.14 -6.41
C PRO A 241 -16.82 -17.32 -4.89
N ASN A 242 -17.22 -18.51 -4.45
CA ASN A 242 -17.35 -18.83 -3.02
C ASN A 242 -16.02 -19.31 -2.42
N VAL A 243 -15.18 -18.35 -2.04
CA VAL A 243 -13.84 -18.59 -1.48
C VAL A 243 -13.74 -18.40 0.03
N ARG A 244 -14.71 -17.75 0.67
CA ARG A 244 -14.63 -17.38 2.10
C ARG A 244 -14.74 -18.57 3.03
N ASN A 245 -15.32 -19.68 2.56
CA ASN A 245 -15.42 -20.94 3.29
C ASN A 245 -14.06 -21.42 3.82
N TYR A 246 -12.95 -21.08 3.15
CA TYR A 246 -11.60 -21.51 3.53
C TYR A 246 -10.56 -20.37 3.55
N LEU A 247 -10.85 -19.21 2.92
CA LEU A 247 -9.97 -18.03 2.91
C LEU A 247 -10.63 -16.83 3.58
N LYS A 248 -10.26 -16.55 4.84
CA LYS A 248 -10.71 -15.35 5.59
C LYS A 248 -9.90 -14.08 5.27
N ARG A 249 -8.96 -14.13 4.32
CA ARG A 249 -8.07 -13.01 3.96
C ARG A 249 -8.50 -12.35 2.67
N ARG A 250 -8.13 -11.08 2.48
CA ARG A 250 -8.27 -10.39 1.19
C ARG A 250 -7.48 -11.17 0.14
N MET A 251 -8.12 -11.43 -0.98
CA MET A 251 -7.48 -12.06 -2.13
C MET A 251 -7.15 -11.03 -3.19
N TYR A 252 -6.15 -11.35 -4.00
CA TYR A 252 -5.73 -10.55 -5.13
C TYR A 252 -5.95 -11.37 -6.39
N PHE A 253 -6.66 -10.77 -7.34
CA PHE A 253 -6.88 -11.36 -8.65
C PHE A 253 -5.70 -11.00 -9.54
N GLU A 254 -5.02 -12.02 -10.06
CA GLU A 254 -3.85 -11.89 -10.92
C GLU A 254 -4.06 -12.70 -12.19
N MET A 255 -3.47 -12.25 -13.30
CA MET A 255 -3.51 -12.95 -14.57
C MET A 255 -2.11 -13.51 -14.86
N LEU A 256 -1.98 -14.84 -14.86
CA LEU A 256 -0.80 -15.51 -15.38
C LEU A 256 -1.03 -15.82 -16.85
N GLY A 257 -0.58 -14.92 -17.72
CA GLY A 257 -0.98 -14.90 -19.12
C GLY A 257 -2.49 -14.68 -19.23
N ASN A 258 -3.22 -15.70 -19.70
CA ASN A 258 -4.68 -15.68 -19.83
C ASN A 258 -5.40 -16.44 -18.70
N VAL A 259 -4.66 -16.98 -17.73
CA VAL A 259 -5.24 -17.77 -16.64
C VAL A 259 -5.47 -16.87 -15.41
N PRO A 260 -6.71 -16.75 -14.93
CA PRO A 260 -6.99 -16.03 -13.69
C PRO A 260 -6.54 -16.86 -12.48
N VAL A 261 -5.73 -16.26 -11.62
CA VAL A 261 -5.23 -16.85 -10.37
C VAL A 261 -5.63 -15.97 -9.20
N LEU A 262 -6.08 -16.60 -8.11
CA LEU A 262 -6.40 -15.92 -6.86
C LEU A 262 -5.25 -16.10 -5.88
N SER A 263 -4.49 -15.03 -5.65
CA SER A 263 -3.43 -15.00 -4.64
C SER A 263 -4.00 -14.62 -3.27
N ILE A 264 -3.45 -15.22 -2.21
CA ILE A 264 -3.86 -14.99 -0.81
C ILE A 264 -3.15 -13.76 -0.23
N ARG A 265 -2.04 -13.35 -0.82
CA ARG A 265 -1.20 -12.23 -0.34
C ARG A 265 -0.69 -11.44 -1.52
N ARG A 266 -0.54 -10.14 -1.32
CA ARG A 266 0.16 -9.29 -2.27
C ARG A 266 1.57 -9.07 -1.77
N GLU A 267 2.53 -9.25 -2.65
CA GLU A 267 3.94 -9.11 -2.33
C GLU A 267 4.55 -8.06 -3.25
N PRO A 268 4.54 -6.76 -2.87
CA PRO A 268 5.00 -5.69 -3.75
C PRO A 268 6.45 -5.89 -4.24
N LEU A 269 7.27 -6.64 -3.51
CA LEU A 269 8.66 -6.97 -3.86
C LEU A 269 8.83 -8.12 -4.87
N GLU A 270 7.74 -8.78 -5.28
CA GLU A 270 7.74 -9.65 -6.47
C GLU A 270 7.86 -8.84 -7.76
N LEU A 271 7.37 -7.60 -7.76
CA LEU A 271 7.49 -6.72 -8.92
C LEU A 271 8.96 -6.36 -9.16
N LEU A 272 9.45 -6.64 -10.37
CA LEU A 272 10.84 -6.41 -10.76
C LEU A 272 11.29 -4.97 -10.54
N GLU A 273 10.43 -4.00 -10.89
CA GLU A 273 10.69 -2.57 -10.72
C GLU A 273 10.99 -2.22 -9.25
N ASN A 274 10.17 -2.72 -8.34
CA ASN A 274 10.32 -2.49 -6.90
C ASN A 274 11.60 -3.14 -6.37
N ARG A 275 11.91 -4.35 -6.84
CA ARG A 275 13.14 -5.06 -6.48
C ARG A 275 14.39 -4.32 -6.95
N ILE A 276 14.38 -3.77 -8.17
CA ILE A 276 15.47 -2.96 -8.70
C ILE A 276 15.67 -1.69 -7.87
N VAL A 277 14.59 -0.96 -7.59
CA VAL A 277 14.66 0.28 -6.77
C VAL A 277 15.23 -0.03 -5.38
N LYS A 278 14.68 -1.05 -4.70
CA LYS A 278 15.15 -1.48 -3.38
C LYS A 278 16.63 -1.89 -3.42
N ARG A 279 17.02 -2.70 -4.40
CA ARG A 279 18.40 -3.19 -4.54
C ARG A 279 19.39 -2.08 -4.87
N GLY A 280 19.04 -1.17 -5.76
CA GLY A 280 19.87 -0.02 -6.10
C GLY A 280 20.13 0.86 -4.87
N PHE A 281 19.07 1.14 -4.11
CA PHE A 281 19.18 1.88 -2.85
C PHE A 281 20.08 1.17 -1.82
N ASP A 282 19.87 -0.14 -1.61
CA ASP A 282 20.69 -0.95 -0.70
C ASP A 282 22.18 -0.90 -1.06
N ILE A 283 22.52 -1.01 -2.35
CA ILE A 283 23.90 -0.97 -2.84
C ILE A 283 24.51 0.43 -2.60
N ILE A 284 23.83 1.50 -3.01
CA ILE A 284 24.35 2.87 -2.92
C ILE A 284 24.62 3.23 -1.46
N CYS A 285 23.64 3.02 -0.58
CA CYS A 285 23.77 3.34 0.83
C CYS A 285 24.84 2.47 1.52
N SER A 286 24.91 1.18 1.19
CA SER A 286 25.93 0.29 1.79
C SER A 286 27.33 0.63 1.30
N LEU A 287 27.50 0.93 0.02
CA LEU A 287 28.79 1.32 -0.54
C LEU A 287 29.27 2.63 0.07
N LEU A 288 28.39 3.63 0.17
CA LEU A 288 28.70 4.92 0.80
C LEU A 288 29.15 4.72 2.25
N PHE A 289 28.41 3.93 3.04
CA PHE A 289 28.77 3.65 4.43
C PHE A 289 30.11 2.88 4.54
N LEU A 290 30.29 1.83 3.73
CA LEU A 290 31.47 0.97 3.77
C LEU A 290 32.76 1.68 3.33
N CYS A 291 32.67 2.65 2.43
CA CYS A 291 33.83 3.41 1.96
C CYS A 291 34.18 4.61 2.86
N THR A 292 33.20 5.19 3.57
CA THR A 292 33.42 6.44 4.33
C THR A 292 33.56 6.20 5.83
N LEU A 293 32.53 5.66 6.48
CA LEU A 293 32.45 5.53 7.94
C LEU A 293 33.04 4.22 8.44
N PHE A 294 32.80 3.13 7.72
CA PHE A 294 33.20 1.79 8.17
C PHE A 294 34.71 1.61 8.39
N PRO A 295 35.64 2.15 7.57
CA PRO A 295 37.08 1.94 7.80
C PRO A 295 37.54 2.53 9.15
N ILE A 296 37.05 3.71 9.50
CA ILE A 296 37.36 4.38 10.78
C ILE A 296 36.79 3.57 11.94
N ILE A 297 35.51 3.16 11.85
CA ILE A 297 34.85 2.35 12.87
C ILE A 297 35.56 1.01 13.05
N TYR A 298 35.93 0.35 11.94
CA TYR A 298 36.62 -0.93 11.95
C TYR A 298 37.96 -0.86 12.71
N ILE A 299 38.75 0.19 12.49
CA ILE A 299 40.03 0.37 13.19
C ILE A 299 39.80 0.54 14.69
N ILE A 300 38.89 1.45 15.09
CA ILE A 300 38.63 1.76 16.50
C ILE A 300 38.06 0.53 17.24
N VAL A 301 36.99 -0.04 16.70
CA VAL A 301 36.30 -1.18 17.33
C VAL A 301 37.16 -2.44 17.26
N GLY A 302 37.85 -2.67 16.14
CA GLY A 302 38.75 -3.79 15.98
C GLY A 302 39.90 -3.79 16.98
N LEU A 303 40.50 -2.61 17.24
CA LEU A 303 41.53 -2.46 18.25
C LEU A 303 40.97 -2.71 19.67
N ALA A 304 39.81 -2.13 19.99
CA ALA A 304 39.16 -2.33 21.29
C ALA A 304 38.84 -3.82 21.56
N ILE A 305 38.37 -4.56 20.54
CA ILE A 305 38.09 -5.99 20.63
C ILE A 305 39.37 -6.80 20.86
N LYS A 306 40.45 -6.48 20.13
CA LYS A 306 41.75 -7.16 20.24
C LYS A 306 42.43 -6.94 21.58
N ILE A 307 42.30 -5.75 22.16
CA ILE A 307 42.80 -5.45 23.51
C ILE A 307 41.96 -6.20 24.56
N SER A 308 40.64 -6.27 24.38
CA SER A 308 39.75 -6.88 25.38
C SER A 308 39.79 -8.41 25.40
N SER A 309 40.10 -9.07 24.28
CA SER A 309 40.09 -10.55 24.19
C SER A 309 40.87 -11.07 22.97
N PRO A 310 41.56 -12.22 23.07
CA PRO A 310 42.23 -12.84 21.92
C PRO A 310 41.22 -13.40 20.89
N GLY A 311 41.63 -13.46 19.61
CA GLY A 311 40.88 -14.05 18.50
C GLY A 311 40.52 -13.09 17.35
N PRO A 312 39.58 -13.45 16.44
CA PRO A 312 39.19 -12.64 15.28
C PRO A 312 38.32 -11.42 15.63
N VAL A 313 38.36 -10.36 14.82
CA VAL A 313 37.54 -9.14 15.01
C VAL A 313 36.07 -9.38 14.66
N PHE A 314 35.83 -10.12 13.57
CA PHE A 314 34.49 -10.47 13.14
C PHE A 314 34.03 -11.80 13.74
N PHE A 315 32.75 -11.81 14.12
CA PHE A 315 31.96 -13.00 14.36
C PHE A 315 31.11 -13.28 13.12
N LYS A 316 31.03 -14.53 12.69
CA LYS A 316 30.17 -14.96 11.58
C LYS A 316 29.29 -16.12 12.05
N GLN A 317 28.02 -16.09 11.67
CA GLN A 317 27.06 -17.13 12.01
C GLN A 317 26.09 -17.36 10.85
N LYS A 318 25.73 -18.62 10.61
CA LYS A 318 24.71 -18.96 9.62
C LYS A 318 23.32 -18.49 10.07
N ARG A 319 22.59 -17.89 9.15
CA ARG A 319 21.23 -17.38 9.35
C ARG A 319 20.35 -17.75 8.16
N SER A 320 19.04 -17.81 8.41
CA SER A 320 18.03 -18.02 7.38
C SER A 320 17.80 -16.72 6.59
N GLY A 321 17.88 -16.81 5.27
CA GLY A 321 17.71 -15.71 4.33
C GLY A 321 16.46 -15.85 3.47
N GLU A 322 16.47 -15.16 2.32
CA GLU A 322 15.40 -15.21 1.32
C GLU A 322 15.21 -16.65 0.79
N ASP A 323 13.97 -17.07 0.62
CA ASP A 323 13.55 -18.42 0.23
C ASP A 323 14.14 -19.53 1.13
N GLY A 324 14.45 -19.20 2.38
CA GLY A 324 15.06 -20.14 3.34
C GLY A 324 16.54 -20.43 3.07
N ARG A 325 17.18 -19.73 2.13
CA ARG A 325 18.60 -19.93 1.82
C ARG A 325 19.48 -19.49 2.98
N GLU A 326 20.45 -20.30 3.36
CA GLU A 326 21.38 -19.95 4.42
C GLU A 326 22.44 -18.95 3.93
N PHE A 327 22.83 -18.02 4.80
CA PHE A 327 23.96 -17.12 4.55
C PHE A 327 24.77 -16.84 5.81
N TRP A 328 26.02 -16.40 5.63
CA TRP A 328 26.90 -16.01 6.72
C TRP A 328 26.65 -14.55 7.12
N CYS A 329 26.02 -14.33 8.27
CA CYS A 329 25.80 -13.00 8.83
C CYS A 329 27.05 -12.53 9.59
N TYR A 330 27.58 -11.36 9.22
CA TYR A 330 28.77 -10.76 9.85
C TYR A 330 28.38 -9.81 10.98
N LYS A 331 29.10 -9.90 12.10
CA LYS A 331 29.02 -8.96 13.23
C LYS A 331 30.41 -8.66 13.79
N PHE A 332 30.57 -7.58 14.54
CA PHE A 332 31.75 -7.46 15.40
C PHE A 332 31.63 -8.41 16.59
N ARG A 333 32.75 -8.97 17.02
CA ARG A 333 32.77 -9.85 18.19
C ARG A 333 32.54 -9.04 19.47
N SER A 334 31.42 -9.30 20.14
CA SER A 334 31.08 -8.74 21.45
C SER A 334 31.20 -9.74 22.61
N MET A 335 31.47 -11.02 22.31
CA MET A 335 31.53 -12.11 23.30
C MET A 335 32.84 -12.90 23.15
N ARG A 336 33.26 -13.58 24.22
CA ARG A 336 34.37 -14.53 24.17
C ARG A 336 34.03 -15.68 23.22
N VAL A 337 35.04 -16.22 22.53
CA VAL A 337 34.87 -17.35 21.62
C VAL A 337 34.38 -18.57 22.41
N ASN A 338 33.28 -19.19 21.96
CA ASN A 338 32.68 -20.37 22.57
C ASN A 338 32.02 -21.23 21.47
N ALA A 339 32.05 -22.55 21.64
CA ALA A 339 31.39 -23.55 20.79
C ALA A 339 29.84 -23.47 20.83
N GLN A 340 29.24 -22.90 21.89
CA GLN A 340 27.79 -22.83 22.05
C GLN A 340 27.11 -21.62 21.36
N CYS A 341 27.83 -20.91 20.49
CA CYS A 341 27.32 -19.69 19.86
C CYS A 341 26.19 -19.95 18.84
N ASP A 342 26.14 -21.15 18.27
CA ASP A 342 25.12 -21.55 17.28
C ASP A 342 23.88 -22.22 17.90
N THR A 343 23.94 -22.58 19.19
CA THR A 343 22.89 -23.35 19.86
C THR A 343 22.15 -22.59 20.96
N LEU A 344 22.76 -21.55 21.54
CA LEU A 344 22.21 -20.76 22.64
C LEU A 344 22.09 -19.29 22.26
N GLN A 345 20.89 -18.73 22.41
CA GLN A 345 20.65 -17.29 22.31
C GLN A 345 21.43 -16.53 23.41
N ALA A 346 21.99 -15.38 23.06
CA ALA A 346 22.61 -14.50 24.04
C ALA A 346 21.53 -13.79 24.87
N THR A 347 21.70 -13.76 26.19
CA THR A 347 20.79 -13.12 27.15
C THR A 347 21.35 -11.80 27.71
N GLU A 348 20.51 -10.99 28.34
CA GLU A 348 20.85 -9.68 28.91
C GLU A 348 22.03 -9.72 29.90
N HIS A 349 22.14 -10.77 30.71
CA HIS A 349 23.21 -10.94 31.71
C HIS A 349 24.17 -12.10 31.36
N ASP A 350 24.43 -12.31 30.08
CA ASP A 350 25.26 -13.42 29.61
C ASP A 350 26.74 -13.28 30.04
N PRO A 351 27.32 -14.27 30.76
CA PRO A 351 28.69 -14.23 31.27
C PRO A 351 29.76 -14.27 30.17
N ARG A 352 29.37 -14.58 28.93
CA ARG A 352 30.28 -14.60 27.77
C ARG A 352 30.56 -13.20 27.23
N LYS A 353 29.83 -12.17 27.65
CA LYS A 353 30.01 -10.78 27.20
C LYS A 353 31.26 -10.16 27.83
N THR A 354 32.01 -9.38 27.05
CA THR A 354 33.13 -8.57 27.58
C THR A 354 32.63 -7.17 27.93
N ARG A 355 33.35 -6.43 28.81
CA ARG A 355 32.97 -5.05 29.16
C ARG A 355 32.88 -4.13 27.94
N ILE A 356 33.82 -4.27 27.00
CA ILE A 356 33.77 -3.57 25.70
C ILE A 356 32.63 -4.11 24.83
N GLY A 357 32.40 -5.43 24.86
CA GLY A 357 31.30 -6.08 24.14
C GLY A 357 29.92 -5.60 24.57
N ASP A 358 29.69 -5.35 25.86
CA ASP A 358 28.45 -4.76 26.37
C ASP A 358 28.22 -3.36 25.78
N LEU A 359 29.27 -2.52 25.73
CA LEU A 359 29.17 -1.19 25.11
C LEU A 359 28.86 -1.28 23.59
N ILE A 360 29.52 -2.19 22.88
CA ILE A 360 29.31 -2.40 21.44
C ILE A 360 27.86 -2.85 21.16
N ARG A 361 27.31 -3.75 21.98
CA ARG A 361 25.91 -4.23 21.83
C ARG A 361 24.90 -3.14 22.16
N LYS A 362 25.10 -2.42 23.27
CA LYS A 362 24.24 -1.31 23.69
C LYS A 362 24.16 -0.21 22.62
N THR A 363 25.26 0.04 21.92
CA THR A 363 25.34 1.02 20.82
C THR A 363 24.97 0.43 19.45
N ASN A 364 24.66 -0.87 19.36
CA ASN A 364 24.40 -1.64 18.13
C ASN A 364 25.54 -1.55 17.10
N VAL A 365 26.74 -1.20 17.54
CA VAL A 365 27.91 -1.11 16.69
C VAL A 365 28.30 -2.49 16.17
N ASP A 366 27.93 -3.56 16.89
CA ASP A 366 28.18 -4.96 16.48
C ASP A 366 27.52 -5.34 15.15
N GLU A 367 26.44 -4.67 14.77
CA GLU A 367 25.68 -4.99 13.56
C GLU A 367 26.19 -4.29 12.30
N LEU A 368 27.09 -3.30 12.44
CA LEU A 368 27.61 -2.53 11.29
C LEU A 368 28.33 -3.37 10.21
N PRO A 369 29.00 -4.49 10.52
CA PRO A 369 29.55 -5.37 9.47
C PRO A 369 28.48 -6.00 8.56
N GLN A 370 27.20 -6.00 8.94
CA GLN A 370 26.10 -6.50 8.11
C GLN A 370 25.90 -5.69 6.83
N PHE A 371 26.39 -4.44 6.76
CA PHE A 371 26.43 -3.69 5.50
C PHE A 371 27.22 -4.41 4.40
N ILE A 372 28.19 -5.26 4.77
CA ILE A 372 28.89 -6.16 3.83
C ILE A 372 27.92 -7.20 3.26
N ASN A 373 27.05 -7.78 4.09
CA ASN A 373 26.01 -8.72 3.62
C ASN A 373 25.00 -8.02 2.72
N VAL A 374 24.65 -6.78 3.03
CA VAL A 374 23.79 -5.98 2.16
C VAL A 374 24.46 -5.75 0.81
N LEU A 375 25.74 -5.36 0.77
CA LEU A 375 26.45 -5.19 -0.49
C LEU A 375 26.53 -6.50 -1.30
N LYS A 376 26.83 -7.63 -0.66
CA LYS A 376 26.83 -8.97 -1.28
C LYS A 376 25.46 -9.41 -1.81
N GLY A 377 24.39 -8.88 -1.23
CA GLY A 377 23.01 -9.20 -1.61
C GLY A 377 22.37 -10.32 -0.79
N ASP A 378 23.00 -10.75 0.30
CA ASP A 378 22.41 -11.70 1.26
C ASP A 378 21.33 -11.03 2.12
N MET A 379 21.49 -9.72 2.36
CA MET A 379 20.60 -8.89 3.18
C MET A 379 20.16 -7.62 2.43
N SER A 380 19.16 -6.94 2.98
CA SER A 380 18.76 -5.58 2.65
C SER A 380 19.00 -4.66 3.86
N LEU A 381 18.99 -3.33 3.66
CA LEU A 381 19.03 -2.39 4.78
C LEU A 381 17.79 -2.54 5.66
N VAL A 382 16.62 -2.69 5.01
CA VAL A 382 15.32 -2.83 5.67
C VAL A 382 14.69 -4.16 5.28
N GLY A 383 14.26 -4.94 6.28
CA GLY A 383 13.63 -6.23 6.09
C GLY A 383 13.44 -7.00 7.41
N PRO A 384 12.84 -8.20 7.37
CA PRO A 384 12.72 -9.05 8.55
C PRO A 384 14.08 -9.39 9.16
N ARG A 385 14.22 -9.36 10.49
CA ARG A 385 15.50 -9.63 11.14
C ARG A 385 15.90 -11.12 10.96
N PRO A 386 17.13 -11.43 10.51
CA PRO A 386 17.55 -12.80 10.27
C PRO A 386 17.73 -13.60 11.57
N HIS A 387 17.12 -14.77 11.64
CA HIS A 387 17.18 -15.65 12.82
C HIS A 387 18.20 -16.76 12.66
N MET A 388 18.67 -17.29 13.79
CA MET A 388 19.52 -18.47 13.84
C MET A 388 18.76 -19.65 13.22
N LEU A 389 19.49 -20.59 12.61
CA LEU A 389 18.87 -21.75 11.96
C LEU A 389 18.03 -22.55 12.96
N LYS A 390 18.57 -22.82 14.15
CA LYS A 390 17.86 -23.51 15.23
C LYS A 390 16.55 -22.82 15.64
N HIS A 391 16.55 -21.50 15.81
CA HIS A 391 15.31 -20.76 16.11
C HIS A 391 14.31 -20.79 14.95
N THR A 392 14.82 -20.80 13.71
CA THR A 392 13.96 -20.90 12.53
C THR A 392 13.22 -22.23 12.53
N GLU A 393 13.93 -23.32 12.81
CA GLU A 393 13.36 -24.64 12.97
C GLU A 393 12.33 -24.66 14.12
N GLU A 394 12.73 -24.29 15.33
CA GLU A 394 11.86 -24.28 16.52
C GLU A 394 10.58 -23.45 16.31
N TYR A 395 10.72 -22.19 15.89
CA TYR A 395 9.56 -21.31 15.72
C TYR A 395 8.71 -21.65 14.49
N SER A 396 9.26 -22.31 13.47
CA SER A 396 8.46 -22.78 12.34
C SER A 396 7.42 -23.83 12.72
N HIS A 397 7.71 -24.62 13.76
CA HIS A 397 6.76 -25.59 14.32
C HIS A 397 5.76 -24.97 15.30
N LEU A 398 6.17 -23.91 16.01
CA LEU A 398 5.35 -23.29 17.06
C LEU A 398 4.43 -22.18 16.54
N ILE A 399 4.84 -21.46 15.49
CA ILE A 399 4.17 -20.24 15.02
C ILE A 399 3.64 -20.44 13.60
N ASN A 400 2.33 -20.34 13.44
CA ASN A 400 1.71 -20.42 12.13
C ASN A 400 2.21 -19.26 11.23
N LYS A 401 2.50 -19.56 9.96
CA LYS A 401 2.99 -18.62 8.94
C LYS A 401 4.37 -18.02 9.25
N TYR A 402 5.13 -18.59 10.18
CA TYR A 402 6.48 -18.15 10.50
C TYR A 402 7.37 -18.01 9.25
N MET A 403 7.28 -18.98 8.34
CA MET A 403 8.14 -19.04 7.15
C MET A 403 7.91 -17.91 6.14
N VAL A 404 6.73 -17.25 6.15
CA VAL A 404 6.38 -16.17 5.22
C VAL A 404 7.36 -15.01 5.28
N ARG A 405 8.01 -14.79 6.43
CA ARG A 405 9.03 -13.74 6.58
C ARG A 405 10.26 -13.93 5.68
N HIS A 406 10.48 -15.14 5.17
CA HIS A 406 11.61 -15.46 4.29
C HIS A 406 11.30 -15.24 2.81
N PHE A 407 10.10 -14.76 2.41
CA PHE A 407 9.83 -14.40 1.02
C PHE A 407 10.60 -13.15 0.54
N VAL A 408 11.26 -12.45 1.46
CA VAL A 408 12.08 -11.28 1.14
C VAL A 408 13.42 -11.40 1.86
N LYS A 409 14.42 -10.70 1.33
CA LYS A 409 15.73 -10.59 1.99
C LYS A 409 15.60 -10.05 3.42
N PRO A 410 16.33 -10.64 4.38
CA PRO A 410 16.36 -10.14 5.74
C PRO A 410 17.03 -8.75 5.82
N GLY A 411 16.67 -7.99 6.84
CA GLY A 411 17.12 -6.62 7.07
C GLY A 411 18.12 -6.46 8.20
N ILE A 412 18.94 -5.40 8.13
CA ILE A 412 19.68 -4.88 9.30
C ILE A 412 18.67 -4.31 10.30
N THR A 413 17.78 -3.45 9.80
CA THR A 413 16.61 -2.95 10.52
C THR A 413 15.31 -3.42 9.84
N GLY A 414 14.17 -3.22 10.49
CA GLY A 414 12.89 -3.74 10.04
C GLY A 414 11.71 -3.15 10.81
N TRP A 415 10.52 -3.33 10.26
CA TRP A 415 9.29 -2.82 10.85
C TRP A 415 9.06 -3.31 12.28
N ALA A 416 9.30 -4.60 12.52
CA ALA A 416 9.18 -5.17 13.86
C ALA A 416 10.16 -4.54 14.87
N GLN A 417 11.41 -4.30 14.45
CA GLN A 417 12.42 -3.66 15.33
C GLN A 417 12.00 -2.24 15.72
N VAL A 418 11.49 -1.44 14.78
CA VAL A 418 11.11 -0.04 15.07
C VAL A 418 9.73 0.11 15.74
N THR A 419 9.00 -0.99 15.97
CA THR A 419 7.67 -0.98 16.60
C THR A 419 7.61 -1.74 17.93
N GLY A 420 8.76 -1.91 18.60
CA GLY A 420 8.84 -2.50 19.95
C GLY A 420 8.93 -4.03 19.98
N PHE A 421 9.44 -4.64 18.90
CA PHE A 421 9.70 -6.09 18.84
C PHE A 421 11.18 -6.34 18.55
N ARG A 422 12.07 -5.52 19.13
CA ARG A 422 13.53 -5.59 18.92
C ARG A 422 14.23 -6.55 19.89
N GLY A 423 13.78 -6.61 21.13
CA GLY A 423 14.44 -7.30 22.24
C GLY A 423 14.36 -8.83 22.21
N GLU A 424 14.78 -9.43 23.32
CA GLU A 424 14.69 -10.87 23.55
C GLU A 424 13.23 -11.34 23.55
N THR A 425 12.99 -12.45 22.86
CA THR A 425 11.70 -13.15 22.86
C THR A 425 11.68 -14.09 24.05
N LYS A 426 11.25 -13.58 25.21
CA LYS A 426 11.07 -14.37 26.43
C LYS A 426 9.83 -15.26 26.34
N GLU A 427 8.79 -14.78 25.67
CA GLU A 427 7.52 -15.48 25.49
C GLU A 427 7.14 -15.63 24.01
N LEU A 428 6.39 -16.70 23.70
CA LEU A 428 6.01 -17.05 22.33
C LEU A 428 5.21 -15.92 21.63
N TRP A 429 4.30 -15.25 22.36
CA TRP A 429 3.48 -14.17 21.80
C TRP A 429 4.32 -12.99 21.30
N GLN A 430 5.50 -12.75 21.90
CA GLN A 430 6.42 -11.70 21.43
C GLN A 430 6.95 -12.06 20.06
N MET A 431 7.30 -13.33 19.87
CA MET A 431 7.75 -13.82 18.58
C MET A 431 6.63 -13.83 17.54
N GLU A 432 5.40 -14.19 17.92
CA GLU A 432 4.23 -14.06 17.05
C GLU A 432 3.97 -12.62 16.63
N GLY A 433 4.02 -11.66 17.58
CA GLY A 433 3.86 -10.24 17.30
C GLY A 433 4.93 -9.67 16.38
N ARG A 434 6.16 -10.21 16.44
CA ARG A 434 7.25 -9.93 15.50
C ARG A 434 6.93 -10.46 14.10
N VAL A 435 6.51 -11.73 14.00
CA VAL A 435 6.15 -12.37 12.72
C VAL A 435 4.99 -11.62 12.05
N GLN A 436 3.97 -11.22 12.81
CA GLN A 436 2.85 -10.43 12.28
C GLN A 436 3.31 -9.10 11.66
N ARG A 437 4.27 -8.42 12.29
CA ARG A 437 4.85 -7.17 11.79
C ARG A 437 5.74 -7.37 10.57
N ASP A 438 6.51 -8.44 10.54
CA ASP A 438 7.31 -8.82 9.37
C ASP A 438 6.41 -9.16 8.17
N ILE A 439 5.35 -9.94 8.38
CA ILE A 439 4.31 -10.25 7.38
C ILE A 439 3.64 -8.96 6.89
N TRP A 440 3.31 -8.04 7.80
CA TRP A 440 2.70 -6.76 7.44
C TRP A 440 3.63 -5.91 6.58
N TYR A 441 4.92 -5.86 6.93
CA TYR A 441 5.94 -5.17 6.14
C TYR A 441 6.02 -5.71 4.71
N ILE A 442 6.02 -7.05 4.56
CA ILE A 442 6.03 -7.70 3.25
C ILE A 442 4.79 -7.34 2.44
N GLU A 443 3.60 -7.33 3.05
CA GLU A 443 2.34 -7.00 2.37
C GLU A 443 2.20 -5.51 1.98
N HIS A 444 2.87 -4.62 2.72
CA HIS A 444 2.71 -3.17 2.62
C HIS A 444 3.98 -2.45 2.17
N TRP A 445 4.95 -3.20 1.64
CA TRP A 445 6.22 -2.62 1.23
C TRP A 445 6.01 -1.47 0.25
N THR A 446 6.63 -0.34 0.58
CA THR A 446 6.80 0.81 -0.32
C THR A 446 8.18 1.39 -0.06
N PHE A 447 8.75 2.06 -1.05
CA PHE A 447 10.03 2.74 -0.88
C PHE A 447 10.01 3.77 0.26
N ILE A 448 8.89 4.50 0.42
CA ILE A 448 8.70 5.47 1.49
C ILE A 448 8.69 4.80 2.87
N LEU A 449 8.11 3.59 2.97
CA LEU A 449 8.12 2.82 4.22
C LEU A 449 9.54 2.44 4.63
N ASP A 450 10.40 2.04 3.69
CA ASP A 450 11.82 1.75 3.98
C ASP A 450 12.53 3.00 4.54
N LEU A 451 12.35 4.17 3.91
CA LEU A 451 12.91 5.43 4.40
C LEU A 451 12.39 5.80 5.80
N TYR A 452 11.09 5.60 6.05
CA TYR A 452 10.50 5.84 7.36
C TYR A 452 11.08 4.91 8.44
N ILE A 453 11.25 3.63 8.13
CA ILE A 453 11.88 2.66 9.04
C ILE A 453 13.32 3.07 9.35
N MET A 454 14.10 3.47 8.34
CA MET A 454 15.46 3.95 8.55
C MET A 454 15.51 5.19 9.44
N TYR A 455 14.67 6.20 9.17
CA TYR A 455 14.55 7.39 10.01
C TYR A 455 14.22 7.02 11.45
N LYS A 456 13.21 6.16 11.66
CA LYS A 456 12.79 5.72 12.98
C LYS A 456 13.88 4.91 13.69
N THR A 457 14.66 4.15 12.94
CA THR A 457 15.83 3.42 13.48
C THR A 457 16.86 4.40 14.04
N VAL A 458 17.24 5.42 13.27
CA VAL A 458 18.19 6.45 13.71
C VAL A 458 17.64 7.22 14.91
N TYR A 459 16.36 7.60 14.88
CA TYR A 459 15.69 8.27 15.98
C TYR A 459 15.69 7.44 17.28
N ASN A 460 15.38 6.15 17.20
CA ASN A 460 15.39 5.26 18.36
C ASN A 460 16.80 5.06 18.93
N VAL A 461 17.83 5.02 18.07
CA VAL A 461 19.23 4.94 18.51
C VAL A 461 19.65 6.20 19.25
N ILE A 462 19.26 7.39 18.78
CA ILE A 462 19.59 8.67 19.42
C ILE A 462 18.84 8.87 20.75
N ARG A 463 17.54 8.53 20.80
CA ARG A 463 16.72 8.71 21.99
C ARG A 463 17.05 7.71 23.11
N GLY A 464 17.69 6.60 22.77
CA GLY A 464 17.87 5.45 23.65
C GLY A 464 16.60 4.61 23.67
N ASP A 465 16.70 3.38 23.19
CA ASP A 465 15.59 2.43 23.16
C ASP A 465 15.65 1.57 24.42
N LYS A 466 14.60 1.61 25.26
CA LYS A 466 14.54 0.83 26.51
C LYS A 466 14.51 -0.68 26.27
N GLU A 467 14.16 -1.11 25.06
CA GLU A 467 14.13 -2.53 24.67
C GLU A 467 15.39 -2.98 23.90
N ALA A 468 16.33 -2.07 23.62
CA ALA A 468 17.62 -2.42 23.05
C ALA A 468 18.61 -2.72 24.18
N TYR A 469 18.99 -4.00 24.31
CA TYR A 469 19.93 -4.50 25.30
C TYR A 469 21.40 -4.25 24.94
#